data_AF-A0AAV1ZSV9-F1
#
_entry.id   AF-A0AAV1ZSV9-F1
#
_cell.length_a   1.000
_cell.length_b   1.000
_cell.length_c   1.000
_cell.angle_alpha   90.00
_cell.angle_beta   90.00
_cell.angle_gamma   90.00
#
_symmetry.space_group_name_H-M   'P 1'
#
loop_
_entity.id
_entity.type
_entity.pdbx_description
1 polymer ?
#
loop_
_entity_poly.entity_id
_entity_poly.type
_entity_poly.pdbx_seq_one_letter_code
_entity_poly.pdbx_strand_id
1 'polypeptide(L)'
;MNKYWMFYYFNLDSMIGDVNLYLNDPDDIHGAEIEVMIADPSHRSKGKGKEALLFMLRYGTEALSITKFTAKIKMKNNTSLKLFSNIGFAEVNRSEVFLEIEMVFESSKKWRDELISKTQMYKIENYI
;
A
#
# COMPACT_ATOMS: atom_id res chain seq x y z
N MET A 1 2.55 25.44 -49.18
CA MET A 1 1.57 25.39 -48.06
C MET A 1 2.13 24.40 -47.05
N ASN A 2 2.86 24.88 -46.05
CA ASN A 2 3.56 23.99 -45.13
C ASN A 2 2.62 23.60 -43.99
N LYS A 3 2.34 22.30 -43.87
CA LYS A 3 1.74 21.73 -42.66
C LYS A 3 2.89 21.37 -41.72
N TYR A 4 2.89 21.97 -40.54
CA TYR A 4 3.74 21.53 -39.44
C TYR A 4 2.85 20.77 -38.46
N TRP A 5 3.21 19.52 -38.19
CA TRP A 5 2.67 18.76 -37.05
C TRP A 5 3.75 18.76 -35.98
N MET A 6 3.42 19.28 -34.81
CA MET A 6 4.25 19.19 -33.61
C MET A 6 3.57 18.21 -32.66
N PHE A 7 4.09 16.99 -32.57
CA PHE A 7 3.67 16.03 -31.56
C PHE A 7 4.49 16.30 -30.30
N TYR A 8 3.86 16.87 -29.27
CA TYR A 8 4.42 16.80 -27.91
C TYR A 8 4.10 15.42 -27.34
N TYR A 9 5.12 14.58 -27.17
CA TYR A 9 5.04 13.45 -26.24
C TYR A 9 5.09 14.01 -24.82
N PHE A 10 3.94 14.36 -24.26
CA PHE A 10 3.79 14.37 -22.81
C PHE A 10 3.75 12.91 -22.37
N ASN A 11 4.89 12.37 -21.95
CA ASN A 11 4.90 11.19 -21.09
C ASN A 11 4.38 11.66 -19.73
N LEU A 12 3.06 11.84 -19.61
CA LEU A 12 2.41 11.81 -18.32
C LEU A 12 2.50 10.36 -17.89
N ASP A 13 3.42 10.06 -16.98
CA ASP A 13 3.45 8.77 -16.30
C ASP A 13 2.02 8.49 -15.80
N SER A 14 1.39 7.46 -16.37
CA SER A 14 -0.01 7.17 -16.08
C SER A 14 -0.13 6.52 -14.70
N MET A 15 -1.20 6.85 -13.98
CA MET A 15 -1.53 6.18 -12.73
C MET A 15 -1.84 4.70 -13.01
N ILE A 16 -1.05 3.81 -12.42
CA ILE A 16 -1.16 2.35 -12.63
C ILE A 16 -1.88 1.63 -11.48
N GLY A 17 -2.26 2.34 -10.42
CA GLY A 17 -2.81 1.79 -9.18
C GLY A 17 -2.74 2.76 -8.02
N ASP A 18 -3.07 2.26 -6.84
CA ASP A 18 -3.25 3.05 -5.61
C ASP A 18 -2.99 2.20 -4.35
N VAL A 19 -2.76 2.90 -3.24
CA VAL A 19 -2.71 2.36 -1.89
C VAL A 19 -3.54 3.27 -1.00
N ASN A 20 -4.40 2.72 -0.17
CA ASN A 20 -5.30 3.47 0.70
C ASN A 20 -5.13 3.08 2.17
N LEU A 21 -5.36 4.03 3.06
CA LEU A 21 -5.52 3.81 4.50
C LEU A 21 -6.90 4.30 4.92
N TYR A 22 -7.66 3.44 5.61
CA TYR A 22 -8.97 3.79 6.14
C TYR A 22 -8.96 3.75 7.67
N LEU A 23 -9.37 4.87 8.27
CA LEU A 23 -9.46 5.09 9.72
C LEU A 23 -10.93 4.97 10.14
N ASN A 24 -11.45 3.75 10.10
CA ASN A 24 -12.89 3.50 10.17
C ASN A 24 -13.40 3.12 11.56
N ASP A 25 -12.51 2.84 12.52
CA ASP A 25 -12.87 2.45 13.87
C ASP A 25 -12.76 3.66 14.82
N PRO A 26 -13.88 4.26 15.25
CA PRO A 26 -13.84 5.41 16.15
C PRO A 26 -13.31 5.06 17.55
N ASP A 27 -13.33 3.78 17.92
CA ASP A 27 -12.83 3.30 19.21
C ASP A 27 -11.35 2.87 19.14
N ASP A 28 -10.77 2.77 17.94
CA ASP A 28 -9.37 2.45 17.70
C ASP A 28 -8.67 3.49 16.82
N ILE A 29 -8.29 4.62 17.45
CA ILE A 29 -7.58 5.72 16.79
C ILE A 29 -6.18 5.36 16.29
N HIS A 30 -5.64 4.21 16.68
CA HIS A 30 -4.31 3.73 16.27
C HIS A 30 -4.39 2.55 15.28
N GLY A 31 -5.60 2.17 14.87
CA GLY A 31 -5.88 1.14 13.89
C GLY A 31 -6.19 1.73 12.52
N ALA A 32 -5.68 1.10 11.46
CA ALA A 32 -6.06 1.44 10.09
C ALA A 32 -6.21 0.20 9.21
N GLU A 33 -7.21 0.20 8.34
CA GLU A 33 -7.30 -0.78 7.25
C GLU A 33 -6.44 -0.29 6.07
N ILE A 34 -5.61 -1.17 5.51
CA ILE A 34 -4.71 -0.86 4.40
C ILE A 34 -5.05 -1.71 3.17
N GLU A 35 -5.14 -1.06 2.02
CA GLU A 35 -5.43 -1.69 0.73
C GLU A 35 -4.40 -1.29 -0.32
N VAL A 36 -4.11 -2.19 -1.27
CA VAL A 36 -3.24 -1.91 -2.42
C VAL A 36 -3.79 -2.57 -3.68
N MET A 37 -3.81 -1.81 -4.77
CA MET A 37 -4.18 -2.29 -6.09
C MET A 37 -3.19 -1.81 -7.15
N ILE A 38 -2.79 -2.72 -8.04
CA ILE A 38 -2.16 -2.36 -9.31
C ILE A 38 -3.17 -2.69 -10.41
N ALA A 39 -3.84 -1.66 -10.90
CA ALA A 39 -4.91 -1.76 -11.88
C ALA A 39 -4.37 -2.32 -13.20
N ASP A 40 -3.25 -1.79 -13.71
CA ASP A 40 -2.64 -2.20 -14.97
C ASP A 40 -1.90 -3.55 -14.83
N PRO A 41 -2.37 -4.63 -15.50
CA PRO A 41 -1.72 -5.94 -15.44
C PRO A 41 -0.26 -5.93 -15.90
N SER A 42 0.10 -5.06 -16.84
CA SER A 42 1.47 -4.96 -17.37
C SER A 42 2.47 -4.45 -16.33
N HIS A 43 1.98 -3.86 -15.24
CA HIS A 43 2.77 -3.32 -14.13
C HIS A 43 2.74 -4.18 -12.86
N ARG A 44 2.00 -5.30 -12.86
CA ARG A 44 1.93 -6.24 -11.73
C ARG A 44 3.22 -7.04 -11.58
N SER A 45 3.47 -7.55 -10.37
CA SER A 45 4.62 -8.41 -10.05
C SER A 45 6.01 -7.78 -10.31
N LYS A 46 6.10 -6.46 -10.41
CA LYS A 46 7.34 -5.69 -10.60
C LYS A 46 7.81 -4.93 -9.35
N GLY A 47 7.33 -5.32 -8.17
CA GLY A 47 7.69 -4.70 -6.88
C GLY A 47 6.98 -3.39 -6.55
N LYS A 48 6.34 -2.72 -7.52
CA LYS A 48 5.69 -1.40 -7.33
C LYS A 48 4.64 -1.37 -6.21
N GLY A 49 3.77 -2.39 -6.15
CA GLY A 49 2.77 -2.48 -5.07
C GLY A 49 3.41 -2.66 -3.68
N LYS A 50 4.54 -3.37 -3.58
CA LYS A 50 5.28 -3.52 -2.31
C LYS A 50 5.88 -2.19 -1.88
N GLU A 51 6.52 -1.48 -2.80
CA GLU A 51 7.13 -0.18 -2.52
C GLU A 51 6.08 0.85 -2.04
N ALA A 52 4.98 0.98 -2.78
CA ALA A 52 3.89 1.89 -2.41
C ALA A 52 3.30 1.52 -1.04
N LEU A 53 3.13 0.23 -0.75
CA LEU A 53 2.65 -0.26 0.54
C LEU A 53 3.62 0.09 1.68
N LEU A 54 4.94 -0.06 1.48
CA LEU A 54 5.94 0.33 2.50
C LEU A 54 5.93 1.84 2.78
N PHE A 55 5.79 2.68 1.76
CA PHE A 55 5.65 4.12 1.95
C PHE A 55 4.36 4.48 2.70
N MET A 56 3.24 3.82 2.39
CA MET A 56 1.99 4.07 3.08
C MET A 56 2.03 3.61 4.54
N LEU A 57 2.65 2.45 4.83
CA LEU A 57 2.86 2.01 6.21
C LEU A 57 3.74 3.00 6.99
N ARG A 58 4.79 3.53 6.36
CA ARG A 58 5.64 4.56 6.98
C ARG A 58 4.86 5.82 7.28
N TYR A 59 4.08 6.30 6.31
CA TYR A 59 3.20 7.45 6.50
C TYR A 59 2.20 7.23 7.63
N GLY A 60 1.51 6.09 7.65
CA GLY A 60 0.56 5.75 8.72
C GLY A 60 1.23 5.77 10.10
N THR A 61 2.43 5.21 10.21
CA THR A 61 3.17 5.17 11.48
C THR A 61 3.73 6.52 11.91
N GLU A 62 4.37 7.28 11.00
CA GLU A 62 5.06 8.52 11.34
C GLU A 62 4.12 9.74 11.42
N ALA A 63 3.18 9.87 10.47
CA ALA A 63 2.31 11.04 10.36
C ALA A 63 0.97 10.86 11.07
N LEU A 64 0.43 9.63 11.11
CA LEU A 64 -0.90 9.35 11.64
C LEU A 64 -0.89 8.58 12.97
N SER A 65 0.29 8.24 13.51
CA SER A 65 0.44 7.47 14.76
C SER A 65 -0.28 6.12 14.76
N ILE A 66 -0.40 5.49 13.58
CA ILE A 66 -0.99 4.15 13.44
C ILE A 66 0.02 3.09 13.89
N THR A 67 -0.44 2.22 14.79
CA THR A 67 0.36 1.12 15.35
C THR A 67 -0.13 -0.25 14.93
N LYS A 68 -1.38 -0.37 14.45
CA LYS A 68 -1.98 -1.62 13.99
C LYS A 68 -2.56 -1.43 12.59
N PHE A 69 -2.15 -2.27 11.66
CA PHE A 69 -2.66 -2.30 10.30
C PHE A 69 -3.40 -3.59 10.04
N THR A 70 -4.56 -3.49 9.41
CA THR A 70 -5.38 -4.64 8.99
C THR A 70 -5.51 -4.65 7.48
N ALA A 71 -5.40 -5.81 6.85
CA ALA A 71 -5.67 -6.00 5.43
C ALA A 71 -6.68 -7.13 5.25
N LYS A 72 -7.79 -6.85 4.55
CA LYS A 72 -8.78 -7.86 4.17
C LYS A 72 -8.57 -8.24 2.72
N ILE A 73 -8.23 -9.51 2.49
CA ILE A 73 -7.76 -9.98 1.18
C ILE A 73 -8.62 -11.15 0.74
N LYS A 74 -9.16 -11.10 -0.48
CA LYS A 74 -9.90 -12.25 -1.05
C LYS A 74 -9.05 -13.52 -0.97
N MET A 75 -9.63 -14.62 -0.49
CA MET A 75 -8.94 -15.91 -0.30
C MET A 75 -8.24 -16.43 -1.56
N LYS A 76 -8.80 -16.14 -2.74
CA LYS A 76 -8.22 -16.51 -4.03
C LYS A 76 -7.02 -15.65 -4.46
N ASN A 77 -6.79 -14.50 -3.82
CA ASN A 77 -5.71 -13.56 -4.16
C ASN A 77 -4.40 -13.94 -3.47
N ASN A 78 -3.85 -15.09 -3.87
CA ASN A 78 -2.59 -15.62 -3.36
C ASN A 78 -1.42 -14.64 -3.52
N THR A 79 -1.46 -13.77 -4.52
CA THR A 79 -0.43 -12.75 -4.76
C THR A 79 -0.40 -11.72 -3.63
N SER A 80 -1.54 -11.14 -3.27
CA SER A 80 -1.62 -10.19 -2.15
C SER A 80 -1.35 -10.89 -0.82
N LEU A 81 -1.90 -12.10 -0.59
CA LEU A 81 -1.63 -12.86 0.64
C LEU A 81 -0.13 -13.06 0.88
N LYS A 82 0.62 -13.46 -0.16
CA LYS A 82 2.09 -13.59 -0.09
C LYS A 82 2.77 -12.25 0.10
N LEU A 83 2.32 -11.18 -0.56
CA LEU A 83 2.88 -9.84 -0.40
C LEU A 83 2.79 -9.36 1.06
N PHE A 84 1.60 -9.44 1.66
CA PHE A 84 1.37 -9.00 3.03
C PHE A 84 2.10 -9.89 4.04
N SER A 85 2.07 -11.22 3.86
CA SER A 85 2.85 -12.15 4.70
C SER A 85 4.36 -11.85 4.67
N ASN A 86 4.92 -11.57 3.49
CA ASN A 86 6.35 -11.22 3.34
C ASN A 86 6.74 -9.89 4.01
N ILE A 87 5.78 -9.00 4.28
CA ILE A 87 6.01 -7.75 5.00
C ILE A 87 5.99 -7.97 6.52
N GLY A 88 5.30 -9.02 6.97
CA GLY A 88 5.15 -9.39 8.37
C GLY A 88 3.71 -9.45 8.86
N PHE A 89 2.72 -9.27 7.99
CA PHE A 89 1.32 -9.46 8.37
C PHE A 89 1.05 -10.93 8.69
N ALA A 90 0.34 -11.17 9.77
CA ALA A 90 -0.12 -12.49 10.18
C ALA A 90 -1.63 -12.61 9.93
N GLU A 91 -2.06 -13.75 9.42
CA GLU A 91 -3.49 -14.06 9.36
C GLU A 91 -4.07 -14.22 10.77
N VAL A 92 -5.19 -13.54 11.03
CA VAL A 92 -5.89 -13.61 12.33
C VAL A 92 -7.31 -14.13 12.21
N ASN A 93 -7.93 -14.06 11.03
CA ASN A 93 -9.31 -14.47 10.83
C ASN A 93 -9.60 -14.83 9.36
N ARG A 94 -10.62 -15.66 9.14
CA ARG A 94 -11.15 -16.06 7.82
C ARG A 94 -12.66 -15.93 7.80
N SER A 95 -13.19 -15.27 6.78
CA SER A 95 -14.62 -15.18 6.52
C SER A 95 -15.01 -15.97 5.28
N GLU A 96 -15.69 -17.10 5.47
CA GLU A 96 -16.24 -17.92 4.37
C GLU A 96 -17.40 -17.22 3.64
N VAL A 97 -18.10 -16.30 4.32
CA VAL A 97 -19.22 -15.54 3.71
C VAL A 97 -18.70 -14.49 2.73
N PHE A 98 -17.65 -13.76 3.10
CA PHE A 98 -17.05 -12.73 2.24
C PHE A 98 -15.91 -13.25 1.36
N LEU A 99 -15.51 -14.50 1.58
CA LEU A 99 -14.36 -15.17 0.95
C LEU A 99 -13.08 -14.36 1.13
N GLU A 100 -12.83 -13.93 2.36
CA GLU A 100 -11.74 -13.03 2.75
C GLU A 100 -10.90 -13.59 3.90
N ILE A 101 -9.62 -13.25 3.88
CA ILE A 101 -8.67 -13.47 4.95
C ILE A 101 -8.32 -12.10 5.53
N GLU A 102 -8.44 -11.97 6.83
CA GLU A 102 -8.01 -10.81 7.57
C GLU A 102 -6.60 -11.04 8.08
N MET A 103 -5.70 -10.15 7.70
CA MET A 103 -4.30 -10.17 8.13
C MET A 103 -4.00 -8.90 8.93
N VAL A 104 -3.28 -9.05 10.04
CA VAL A 104 -2.92 -7.95 10.94
C VAL A 104 -1.41 -7.83 11.04
N PHE A 105 -0.94 -6.58 11.13
CA PHE A 105 0.43 -6.23 11.42
C PHE A 105 0.49 -5.16 12.49
N GLU A 106 1.25 -5.43 13.56
CA GLU A 106 1.53 -4.45 14.61
C GLU A 106 2.94 -3.89 14.45
N SER A 107 3.05 -2.57 14.37
CA SER A 107 4.33 -1.90 14.19
C SER A 107 5.17 -2.03 15.47
N SER A 108 6.32 -2.69 15.37
CA SER A 108 7.31 -2.73 16.45
C SER A 108 8.42 -1.71 16.22
N LYS A 109 9.12 -1.29 17.27
CA LYS A 109 10.27 -0.37 17.14
C LYS A 109 11.31 -0.91 16.16
N LYS A 110 11.70 -2.18 16.30
CA LYS A 110 12.66 -2.85 15.41
C LYS A 110 12.19 -2.79 13.94
N TRP A 111 10.92 -3.08 13.69
CA TRP A 111 10.40 -3.06 12.33
C TRP A 111 10.35 -1.65 11.76
N ARG A 112 10.05 -0.63 12.57
CA ARG A 112 10.12 0.78 12.14
C ARG A 112 11.54 1.16 11.70
N ASP A 113 12.55 0.75 12.46
CA ASP A 113 13.96 0.98 12.10
C ASP A 113 14.29 0.32 10.75
N GLU A 114 13.84 -0.92 10.53
CA GLU A 114 13.98 -1.61 9.25
C GLU A 114 13.22 -0.92 8.11
N LEU A 115 12.01 -0.43 8.37
CA LEU A 115 11.18 0.28 7.38
C LEU A 115 11.87 1.56 6.92
N ILE A 116 12.39 2.36 7.86
CA ILE A 116 13.15 3.58 7.57
C ILE A 116 14.36 3.24 6.70
N SER A 117 15.09 2.17 7.03
CA SER A 117 16.25 1.74 6.22
C SER A 117 15.89 1.34 4.78
N LYS A 118 14.69 0.78 4.56
CA LYS A 118 14.20 0.34 3.24
C LYS A 118 13.52 1.46 2.44
N THR A 119 13.21 2.58 3.07
CA THR A 119 12.42 3.67 2.48
C THR A 119 13.16 5.00 2.53
N GLN A 120 14.47 5.00 2.28
CA GLN A 120 15.31 6.21 2.35
C GLN A 120 14.84 7.34 1.42
N MET A 121 14.14 7.00 0.33
CA MET A 121 13.57 7.97 -0.63
C MET A 121 12.22 8.55 -0.20
N TYR A 122 11.62 8.05 0.89
CA TYR A 122 10.35 8.54 1.39
C TYR A 122 10.49 9.99 1.85
N LYS A 123 9.60 10.84 1.34
CA LYS A 123 9.44 12.25 1.74
C LYS A 123 7.96 12.61 1.64
N ILE A 124 7.50 13.43 2.58
CA ILE A 124 6.20 14.09 2.48
C ILE A 124 6.44 15.44 1.83
N GLU A 125 5.83 15.68 0.67
CA GLU A 125 5.85 16.98 0.00
C GLU A 125 4.53 17.68 0.24
N ASN A 126 4.58 18.90 0.78
CA ASN A 126 3.41 19.74 0.89
C ASN A 126 3.23 20.49 -0.42
N TYR A 127 2.10 20.27 -1.10
CA TYR A 127 1.69 21.09 -2.22
C TYR A 127 1.03 22.35 -1.66
N ILE A 128 1.78 23.46 -1.68
CA ILE A 128 1.27 24.81 -1.40
C ILE A 128 0.71 25.39 -2.71
#